data_AF-A0A813KI15-F1
#
_entry.id   AF-A0A813KI15-F1
#
_cell.length_a   1.000
_cell.length_b   1.000
_cell.length_c   1.000
_cell.angle_alpha   90.00
_cell.angle_beta   90.00
_cell.angle_gamma   90.00
#
_symmetry.space_group_name_H-M   'P 1'
#
loop_
_entity.id
_entity.type
_entity.pdbx_description
1 polymer ?
#
loop_
_entity_poly.entity_id
_entity_poly.type
_entity_poly.pdbx_seq_one_letter_code
_entity_poly.pdbx_strand_id
1 'polypeptide(L)'
;MAPAVPVQREGFQDASGFEIRHAEDSETSVRRRWSACCRHSREGSGSVSEGIRLSQVGSFLCATSMSLASGALFDAYLKVLEGTNLFVGDVETANGMAALATALPVGWLADRWSRINVLRCNGLLGLLGAVALGWAILHDNIPMLFVGSTVMSMHNFTYFSISSALLADMTNAGHERTKVLGDNATMSSLGRASGPALQLLAILVSGREDWTCEELHPILCLGFVIFVPYLVCVWRVQKPDAPSLAAREPLAASTAEAVDTSGCGSCEASAGPPMWKKWLGATLLETGSLVTAVGSGMTFKFWPLFFKGDYGFSPAGVCAMQLAVWVSIALAAQVSPKLARYLGRSRSVILTHYAGCSLMFLISFYKGPAIVVMPLILLRNAVQNSNVPVVQSMIMDLVPSHHRGKHRPQLVRSSAGPLEKVVRHREFAEDDLVGIGLCQGLGLSVRRGRFMSRHRCPVVRAARTGAEALLGILGRVFNVSAGEEFYAKGQGYSVFAGHDCTRAFALTSTKAKWLDNGLDGVTEKQLSQLNKTYWETYVAKYAVVGKLLDPPYDPSQFDRFVGSYADFQPVPAQANGTKAAKPVRQSKCPVTRAARAIGGIIADLIPRQLLGSG
;
A
#
# COMPACT_ATOMS: atom_id res chain seq x y z
N MET A 1 -21.83 40.35 67.80
CA MET A 1 -23.27 40.59 68.01
C MET A 1 -24.03 39.44 67.36
N ALA A 2 -24.65 38.62 68.20
CA ALA A 2 -25.53 37.49 67.86
C ALA A 2 -26.89 38.00 67.28
N PRO A 3 -27.88 37.16 66.87
CA PRO A 3 -28.02 35.72 67.08
C PRO A 3 -28.67 34.91 65.93
N ALA A 4 -28.85 33.62 66.19
CA ALA A 4 -29.63 32.62 65.45
C ALA A 4 -31.15 32.67 65.77
N VAL A 5 -31.89 31.72 65.16
CA VAL A 5 -33.22 31.13 65.55
C VAL A 5 -34.46 31.76 64.85
N PRO A 6 -35.58 31.04 64.52
CA PRO A 6 -35.89 29.60 64.39
C PRO A 6 -36.63 29.19 63.09
N VAL A 7 -36.77 27.87 62.94
CA VAL A 7 -37.78 27.14 62.12
C VAL A 7 -39.18 27.31 62.72
N GLN A 8 -40.21 27.54 61.88
CA GLN A 8 -41.61 27.22 62.21
C GLN A 8 -42.12 26.12 61.26
N ARG A 9 -42.52 25.00 61.87
CA ARG A 9 -43.41 23.99 61.30
C ARG A 9 -44.84 24.49 61.50
N GLU A 10 -45.60 24.64 60.43
CA GLU A 10 -47.06 24.54 60.50
C GLU A 10 -47.47 23.31 59.69
N GLY A 11 -48.21 22.43 60.38
CA GLY A 11 -48.81 21.25 59.79
C GLY A 11 -50.09 21.63 59.06
N PHE A 12 -50.37 20.88 58.00
CA PHE A 12 -51.73 20.67 57.55
C PHE A 12 -51.92 19.17 57.33
N GLN A 13 -52.85 18.60 58.09
CA GLN A 13 -53.32 17.23 57.96
C GLN A 13 -54.35 17.13 56.84
N ASP A 14 -54.24 16.01 56.12
CA ASP A 14 -55.27 15.18 55.48
C ASP A 14 -56.26 15.76 54.48
N ALA A 15 -56.13 15.29 53.24
CA ALA A 15 -57.27 14.84 52.44
C ALA A 15 -56.84 13.80 51.38
N SER A 16 -57.12 12.53 51.70
CA SER A 16 -57.63 11.48 50.81
C SER A 16 -56.97 11.22 49.44
N GLY A 17 -56.26 10.08 49.37
CA GLY A 17 -56.58 9.02 48.40
C GLY A 17 -56.01 9.13 46.99
N PHE A 18 -54.80 8.62 46.79
CA PHE A 18 -54.44 7.89 45.56
C PHE A 18 -53.31 6.90 45.87
N GLU A 19 -53.59 5.60 45.75
CA GLU A 19 -52.58 4.55 45.84
C GLU A 19 -51.52 4.75 44.76
N ILE A 20 -50.26 4.97 45.15
CA ILE A 20 -49.10 4.75 44.29
C ILE A 20 -48.51 3.39 44.68
N ARG A 21 -49.14 2.32 44.18
CA ARG A 21 -48.41 1.07 43.92
C ARG A 21 -47.84 1.19 42.51
N HIS A 22 -46.56 0.85 42.35
CA HIS A 22 -45.72 0.95 41.13
C HIS A 22 -44.73 2.13 41.07
N ALA A 23 -43.70 2.09 41.92
CA ALA A 23 -42.45 2.83 41.66
C ALA A 23 -41.17 2.09 42.10
N GLU A 24 -41.24 1.02 42.90
CA GLU A 24 -40.03 0.31 43.38
C GLU A 24 -39.47 -0.76 42.41
N ASP A 25 -40.28 -1.29 41.49
CA ASP A 25 -39.82 -2.30 40.52
C ASP A 25 -39.04 -1.69 39.35
N SER A 26 -39.26 -0.41 39.02
CA SER A 26 -38.54 0.27 37.93
C SER A 26 -37.13 0.65 38.36
N GLU A 27 -36.94 1.16 39.58
CA GLU A 27 -35.64 1.63 40.06
C GLU A 27 -34.65 0.46 40.31
N THR A 28 -35.17 -0.67 40.82
CA THR A 28 -34.38 -1.89 41.01
C THR A 28 -34.05 -2.57 39.67
N SER A 29 -34.95 -2.56 38.69
CA SER A 29 -34.67 -3.09 37.34
C SER A 29 -33.66 -2.22 36.57
N VAL A 30 -33.73 -0.89 36.72
CA VAL A 30 -32.79 0.06 36.13
C VAL A 30 -31.41 -0.05 36.78
N ARG A 31 -31.32 -0.15 38.12
CA ARG A 31 -30.05 -0.42 38.82
C ARG A 31 -29.46 -1.78 38.46
N ARG A 32 -30.28 -2.84 38.32
CA ARG A 32 -29.80 -4.16 37.88
C ARG A 32 -29.29 -4.09 36.44
N ARG A 33 -30.01 -3.45 35.52
CA ARG A 33 -29.56 -3.20 34.12
C ARG A 33 -28.28 -2.38 34.06
N TRP A 34 -28.16 -1.32 34.86
CA TRP A 34 -26.93 -0.52 34.95
C TRP A 34 -25.77 -1.33 35.51
N SER A 35 -25.97 -2.10 36.59
CA SER A 35 -24.92 -2.95 37.16
C SER A 35 -24.51 -4.10 36.24
N ALA A 36 -25.42 -4.61 35.42
CA ALA A 36 -25.15 -5.63 34.40
C ALA A 36 -24.42 -5.02 33.20
N CYS A 37 -24.83 -3.83 32.74
CA CYS A 37 -24.18 -3.08 31.68
C CYS A 37 -22.75 -2.64 32.08
N CYS A 38 -22.56 -2.14 33.30
CA CYS A 38 -21.24 -1.82 33.84
C CYS A 38 -20.35 -3.05 34.02
N ARG A 39 -20.90 -4.21 34.40
CA ARG A 39 -20.16 -5.48 34.43
C ARG A 39 -19.74 -5.93 33.04
N HIS A 40 -20.66 -5.89 32.08
CA HIS A 40 -20.39 -6.27 30.68
C HIS A 40 -19.40 -5.31 29.99
N SER A 41 -19.49 -4.01 30.29
CA SER A 41 -18.53 -2.99 29.84
C SER A 41 -17.13 -3.19 30.47
N ARG A 42 -17.06 -3.59 31.75
CA ARG A 42 -15.77 -3.96 32.41
C ARG A 42 -15.17 -5.23 31.81
N GLU A 43 -15.96 -6.28 31.59
CA GLU A 43 -15.52 -7.53 30.96
C GLU A 43 -15.03 -7.31 29.52
N GLY A 44 -15.77 -6.54 28.72
CA GLY A 44 -15.36 -6.16 27.36
C GLY A 44 -14.13 -5.23 27.32
N SER A 45 -13.93 -4.37 28.31
CA SER A 45 -12.72 -3.55 28.41
C SER A 45 -11.46 -4.38 28.73
N GLY A 46 -11.64 -5.48 29.46
CA GLY A 46 -10.59 -6.41 29.84
C GLY A 46 -10.00 -7.12 28.63
N SER A 47 -10.85 -7.70 27.76
CA SER A 47 -10.42 -8.45 26.58
C SER A 47 -9.68 -7.59 25.55
N VAL A 48 -10.14 -6.35 25.32
CA VAL A 48 -9.45 -5.40 24.42
C VAL A 48 -8.08 -4.99 24.98
N SER A 49 -7.99 -4.74 26.29
CA SER A 49 -6.72 -4.39 26.95
C SER A 49 -5.70 -5.55 26.94
N GLU A 50 -6.19 -6.79 26.99
CA GLU A 50 -5.37 -7.99 26.84
C GLU A 50 -4.87 -8.17 25.41
N GLY A 51 -5.74 -7.98 24.41
CA GLY A 51 -5.36 -8.03 22.99
C GLY A 51 -4.27 -7.01 22.62
N ILE A 52 -4.37 -5.77 23.12
CA ILE A 52 -3.34 -4.73 22.92
C ILE A 52 -2.01 -5.16 23.55
N ARG A 53 -2.02 -5.60 24.82
CA ARG A 53 -0.80 -6.04 25.53
C ARG A 53 -0.12 -7.21 24.82
N LEU A 54 -0.91 -8.20 24.42
CA LEU A 54 -0.39 -9.38 23.74
C LEU A 54 0.20 -9.03 22.36
N SER A 55 -0.43 -8.11 21.63
CA SER A 55 0.13 -7.58 20.37
C SER A 55 1.45 -6.83 20.59
N GLN A 56 1.57 -6.05 21.68
CA GLN A 56 2.82 -5.34 22.02
C GLN A 56 3.94 -6.30 22.43
N VAL A 57 3.64 -7.35 23.21
CA VAL A 57 4.59 -8.41 23.55
C VAL A 57 5.02 -9.17 22.30
N GLY A 58 4.07 -9.50 21.41
CA GLY A 58 4.37 -10.09 20.11
C GLY A 58 5.32 -9.23 19.28
N SER A 59 5.13 -7.89 19.28
CA SER A 59 5.99 -6.96 18.55
C SER A 59 7.40 -6.92 19.13
N PHE A 60 7.54 -6.97 20.46
CA PHE A 60 8.84 -7.09 21.12
C PHE A 60 9.55 -8.37 20.72
N LEU A 61 8.90 -9.53 20.84
CA LEU A 61 9.51 -10.83 20.52
C LEU A 61 9.86 -10.96 19.03
N CYS A 62 9.00 -10.49 18.14
CA CYS A 62 9.28 -10.43 16.70
C CYS A 62 10.53 -9.57 16.44
N ALA A 63 10.58 -8.37 17.01
CA ALA A 63 11.70 -7.45 16.86
C ALA A 63 13.01 -8.04 17.41
N THR A 64 12.97 -8.73 18.54
CA THR A 64 14.12 -9.42 19.14
C THR A 64 14.61 -10.54 18.24
N SER A 65 13.72 -11.43 17.79
CA SER A 65 14.06 -12.53 16.90
C SER A 65 14.71 -12.04 15.60
N MET A 66 14.10 -11.04 14.94
CA MET A 66 14.64 -10.44 13.72
C MET A 66 16.00 -9.78 13.95
N SER A 67 16.15 -9.04 15.05
CA SER A 67 17.40 -8.35 15.35
C SER A 67 18.55 -9.31 15.70
N LEU A 68 18.26 -10.49 16.24
CA LEU A 68 19.27 -11.54 16.48
C LEU A 68 19.64 -12.26 15.19
N ALA A 69 18.66 -12.73 14.42
CA ALA A 69 18.90 -13.58 13.25
C ALA A 69 19.34 -12.80 11.99
N SER A 70 18.91 -11.53 11.86
CA SER A 70 19.09 -10.71 10.65
C SER A 70 19.57 -9.27 10.94
N GLY A 71 20.16 -9.05 12.12
CA GLY A 71 20.70 -7.76 12.55
C GLY A 71 22.16 -7.53 12.15
N ALA A 72 22.86 -6.72 12.95
CA ALA A 72 24.21 -6.25 12.64
C ALA A 72 25.24 -7.36 12.40
N LEU A 73 25.20 -8.43 13.21
CA LEU A 73 26.09 -9.57 13.04
C LEU A 73 25.77 -10.40 11.80
N PHE A 74 24.52 -10.40 11.32
CA PHE A 74 24.17 -11.09 10.08
C PHE A 74 24.81 -10.37 8.88
N ASP A 75 24.74 -9.04 8.83
CA ASP A 75 25.38 -8.26 7.77
C ASP A 75 26.91 -8.45 7.78
N ALA A 76 27.52 -8.54 8.97
CA ALA A 76 28.93 -8.84 9.13
C ALA A 76 29.28 -10.28 8.73
N TYR A 77 28.40 -11.25 9.02
CA TYR A 77 28.53 -12.64 8.59
C TYR A 77 28.52 -12.76 7.06
N LEU A 78 27.57 -12.11 6.38
CA LEU A 78 27.53 -12.08 4.91
C LEU A 78 28.85 -11.55 4.32
N LYS A 79 29.41 -10.51 4.94
CA LYS A 79 30.71 -9.96 4.55
C LYS A 79 31.87 -10.92 4.80
N VAL A 80 31.86 -11.69 5.89
CA VAL A 80 32.90 -12.70 6.16
C VAL A 80 32.80 -13.86 5.18
N LEU A 81 31.58 -14.29 4.85
CA LEU A 81 31.31 -15.42 3.96
C LEU A 81 31.88 -15.23 2.55
N GLU A 82 31.62 -14.07 1.93
CA GLU A 82 32.02 -13.76 0.54
C GLU A 82 33.18 -12.76 0.44
N GLY A 83 33.60 -12.13 1.55
CA GLY A 83 34.67 -11.14 1.57
C GLY A 83 34.32 -9.77 0.95
N THR A 84 33.13 -9.58 0.38
CA THR A 84 32.74 -8.33 -0.33
C THR A 84 31.57 -7.59 0.35
N ASN A 85 31.56 -6.25 0.26
CA ASN A 85 30.41 -5.44 0.72
C ASN A 85 29.25 -5.48 -0.28
N LEU A 86 29.55 -5.82 -1.55
CA LEU A 86 28.56 -5.93 -2.62
C LEU A 86 27.59 -7.06 -2.32
N PHE A 87 28.08 -8.21 -1.86
CA PHE A 87 27.22 -9.34 -1.49
C PHE A 87 26.20 -8.99 -0.41
N VAL A 88 26.59 -8.23 0.62
CA VAL A 88 25.65 -7.72 1.64
C VAL A 88 24.58 -6.82 1.01
N GLY A 89 25.00 -5.95 0.08
CA GLY A 89 24.11 -5.09 -0.69
C GLY A 89 23.14 -5.87 -1.58
N ASP A 90 23.56 -6.96 -2.20
CA ASP A 90 22.72 -7.80 -3.06
C ASP A 90 21.62 -8.50 -2.26
N VAL A 91 21.98 -9.09 -1.11
CA VAL A 91 21.01 -9.71 -0.19
C VAL A 91 20.02 -8.68 0.34
N GLU A 92 20.50 -7.50 0.75
CA GLU A 92 19.63 -6.44 1.26
C GLU A 92 18.71 -5.87 0.17
N THR A 93 19.19 -5.76 -1.06
CA THR A 93 18.39 -5.33 -2.21
C THR A 93 17.29 -6.35 -2.50
N ALA A 94 17.60 -7.65 -2.49
CA ALA A 94 16.60 -8.71 -2.63
C ALA A 94 15.51 -8.62 -1.53
N ASN A 95 15.93 -8.43 -0.27
CA ASN A 95 15.02 -8.26 0.87
C ASN A 95 14.10 -7.04 0.70
N GLY A 96 14.65 -5.90 0.29
CA GLY A 96 13.90 -4.66 0.06
C GLY A 96 12.90 -4.80 -1.09
N MET A 97 13.30 -5.39 -2.22
CA MET A 97 12.41 -5.63 -3.36
C MET A 97 11.27 -6.58 -3.00
N ALA A 98 11.54 -7.65 -2.26
CA ALA A 98 10.51 -8.59 -1.85
C ALA A 98 9.51 -7.96 -0.87
N ALA A 99 9.97 -7.13 0.07
CA ALA A 99 9.09 -6.36 0.94
C ALA A 99 8.18 -5.42 0.12
N LEU A 100 8.73 -4.70 -0.86
CA LEU A 100 7.95 -3.83 -1.76
C LEU A 100 6.93 -4.62 -2.60
N ALA A 101 7.32 -5.77 -3.15
CA ALA A 101 6.42 -6.64 -3.89
C ALA A 101 5.28 -7.18 -3.01
N THR A 102 5.56 -7.41 -1.73
CA THR A 102 4.60 -7.90 -0.73
C THR A 102 3.63 -6.82 -0.24
N ALA A 103 4.00 -5.54 -0.34
CA ALA A 103 3.19 -4.42 0.16
C ALA A 103 1.77 -4.35 -0.41
N LEU A 104 1.63 -4.48 -1.73
CA LEU A 104 0.32 -4.36 -2.38
C LEU A 104 -0.60 -5.57 -2.13
N PRO A 105 -0.14 -6.83 -2.27
CA PRO A 105 -0.96 -7.99 -1.96
C PRO A 105 -1.41 -8.03 -0.50
N VAL A 106 -0.51 -7.72 0.45
CA VAL A 106 -0.83 -7.73 1.88
C VAL A 106 -1.84 -6.65 2.22
N GLY A 107 -1.67 -5.43 1.70
CA GLY A 107 -2.65 -4.36 1.88
C GLY A 107 -4.04 -4.74 1.36
N TRP A 108 -4.10 -5.35 0.18
CA TRP A 108 -5.35 -5.87 -0.39
C TRP A 108 -5.96 -7.00 0.45
N LEU A 109 -5.14 -7.92 0.96
CA LEU A 109 -5.59 -9.04 1.78
C LEU A 109 -6.10 -8.57 3.15
N ALA A 110 -5.44 -7.57 3.75
CA ALA A 110 -5.82 -6.98 5.03
C ALA A 110 -7.21 -6.33 5.03
N ASP A 111 -7.69 -5.90 3.87
CA ASP A 111 -9.00 -5.26 3.72
C ASP A 111 -10.14 -6.28 3.48
N ARG A 112 -9.82 -7.48 2.95
CA ARG A 112 -10.82 -8.51 2.61
C ARG A 112 -10.87 -9.67 3.59
N TRP A 113 -9.78 -9.88 4.33
CA TRP A 113 -9.63 -10.97 5.27
C TRP A 113 -9.44 -10.43 6.68
N SER A 114 -9.76 -11.27 7.67
CA SER A 114 -9.48 -10.94 9.07
C SER A 114 -7.98 -10.71 9.24
N ARG A 115 -7.59 -9.50 9.69
CA ARG A 115 -6.19 -9.12 9.95
C ARG A 115 -5.45 -10.13 10.84
N ILE A 116 -6.16 -10.74 11.79
CA ILE A 116 -5.61 -11.78 12.67
C ILE A 116 -5.29 -13.06 11.89
N ASN A 117 -6.16 -13.47 10.96
CA ASN A 117 -5.89 -14.64 10.13
C ASN A 117 -4.72 -14.39 9.17
N VAL A 118 -4.63 -13.18 8.61
CA VAL A 118 -3.46 -12.75 7.82
C VAL A 118 -2.19 -12.85 8.67
N LEU A 119 -2.22 -12.40 9.92
CA LEU A 119 -1.08 -12.46 10.83
C LEU A 119 -0.68 -13.91 11.17
N ARG A 120 -1.65 -14.81 11.37
CA ARG A 120 -1.39 -16.24 11.62
C ARG A 120 -0.77 -16.93 10.41
N CYS A 121 -1.31 -16.70 9.20
CA CYS A 121 -0.71 -17.19 7.96
C CYS A 121 0.70 -16.64 7.75
N ASN A 122 0.91 -15.35 8.05
CA ASN A 122 2.23 -14.72 8.02
C ASN A 122 3.20 -15.37 9.02
N GLY A 123 2.72 -15.75 10.20
CA GLY A 123 3.52 -16.50 11.19
C GLY A 123 4.02 -17.84 10.65
N LEU A 124 3.16 -18.61 9.97
CA LEU A 124 3.55 -19.88 9.34
C LEU A 124 4.56 -19.69 8.21
N LEU A 125 4.34 -18.68 7.35
CA LEU A 125 5.30 -18.33 6.30
C LEU A 125 6.66 -17.91 6.90
N GLY A 126 6.62 -17.12 7.97
CA GLY A 126 7.81 -16.72 8.70
C GLY A 126 8.53 -17.89 9.36
N LEU A 127 7.82 -18.91 9.84
CA LEU A 127 8.44 -20.13 10.38
C LEU A 127 9.21 -20.88 9.30
N LEU A 128 8.62 -21.02 8.10
CA LEU A 128 9.32 -21.62 6.95
C LEU A 128 10.56 -20.80 6.57
N GLY A 129 10.46 -19.48 6.55
CA GLY A 129 11.59 -18.57 6.32
C GLY A 129 12.67 -18.70 7.39
N ALA A 130 12.29 -18.82 8.66
CA ALA A 130 13.19 -18.97 9.80
C ALA A 130 13.96 -20.30 9.75
N VAL A 131 13.27 -21.41 9.45
CA VAL A 131 13.91 -22.72 9.26
C VAL A 131 14.85 -22.69 8.05
N ALA A 132 14.41 -22.12 6.93
CA ALA A 132 15.23 -21.99 5.74
C ALA A 132 16.49 -21.16 5.98
N LEU A 133 16.35 -19.99 6.61
CA LEU A 133 17.46 -19.10 6.92
C LEU A 133 18.41 -19.71 7.97
N GLY A 134 17.87 -20.36 9.01
CA GLY A 134 18.68 -21.04 10.01
C GLY A 134 19.50 -22.18 9.43
N TRP A 135 18.89 -23.01 8.57
CA TRP A 135 19.61 -24.05 7.85
C TRP A 135 20.68 -23.48 6.92
N ALA A 136 20.36 -22.39 6.21
CA ALA A 136 21.29 -21.71 5.31
C ALA A 136 22.51 -21.13 6.04
N ILE A 137 22.31 -20.50 7.21
CA ILE A 137 23.39 -19.97 8.04
C ILE A 137 24.29 -21.12 8.52
N LEU A 138 23.72 -22.20 9.05
CA LEU A 138 24.50 -23.34 9.58
C LEU A 138 25.37 -24.06 8.53
N HIS A 139 25.00 -23.98 7.25
CA HIS A 139 25.71 -24.66 6.16
C HIS A 139 26.38 -23.70 5.18
N ASP A 140 26.39 -22.40 5.49
CA ASP A 140 26.94 -21.36 4.61
C ASP A 140 26.39 -21.44 3.16
N ASN A 141 25.11 -21.82 3.02
CA ASN A 141 24.48 -22.06 1.73
C ASN A 141 23.87 -20.77 1.15
N ILE A 142 24.57 -20.16 0.19
CA ILE A 142 24.18 -18.87 -0.39
C ILE A 142 22.79 -18.87 -1.05
N PRO A 143 22.42 -19.83 -1.93
CA PRO A 143 21.09 -19.83 -2.54
C PRO A 143 19.96 -19.88 -1.52
N MET A 144 20.09 -20.74 -0.50
CA MET A 144 19.08 -20.86 0.55
C MET A 144 19.10 -19.66 1.50
N LEU A 145 20.24 -18.98 1.64
CA LEU A 145 20.34 -17.72 2.37
C LEU A 145 19.52 -16.62 1.70
N PHE A 146 19.59 -16.50 0.37
CA PHE A 146 18.73 -15.58 -0.38
C PHE A 146 17.25 -15.91 -0.18
N VAL A 147 16.86 -17.17 -0.32
CA VAL A 147 15.46 -17.60 -0.14
C VAL A 147 14.98 -17.31 1.29
N GLY A 148 15.73 -17.76 2.30
CA GLY A 148 15.39 -17.60 3.70
C GLY A 148 15.30 -16.14 4.13
N SER A 149 16.31 -15.32 3.78
CA SER A 149 16.33 -13.89 4.13
C SER A 149 15.18 -13.13 3.46
N THR A 150 14.90 -13.43 2.19
CA THR A 150 13.80 -12.82 1.44
C THR A 150 12.45 -13.14 2.07
N VAL A 151 12.19 -14.41 2.39
CA VAL A 151 10.94 -14.83 3.05
C VAL A 151 10.81 -14.19 4.43
N MET A 152 11.91 -14.10 5.19
CA MET A 152 11.92 -13.41 6.48
C MET A 152 11.66 -11.90 6.36
N SER A 153 12.16 -11.25 5.30
CA SER A 153 11.86 -9.85 5.00
C SER A 153 10.37 -9.65 4.67
N MET A 154 9.78 -10.52 3.85
CA MET A 154 8.34 -10.51 3.56
C MET A 154 7.51 -10.69 4.83
N HIS A 155 7.92 -11.62 5.70
CA HIS A 155 7.30 -11.85 7.00
C HIS A 155 7.34 -10.61 7.89
N ASN A 156 8.53 -10.02 8.03
CA ASN A 156 8.78 -8.83 8.85
C ASN A 156 7.93 -7.64 8.37
N PHE A 157 7.93 -7.38 7.06
CA PHE A 157 7.10 -6.33 6.47
C PHE A 157 5.61 -6.54 6.75
N THR A 158 5.11 -7.75 6.48
CA THR A 158 3.70 -8.11 6.67
C THR A 158 3.29 -7.95 8.14
N TYR A 159 4.14 -8.40 9.07
CA TYR A 159 3.89 -8.28 10.50
C TYR A 159 3.68 -6.83 10.92
N PHE A 160 4.61 -5.93 10.59
CA PHE A 160 4.52 -4.53 11.01
C PHE A 160 3.38 -3.77 10.32
N SER A 161 3.09 -4.10 9.05
CA SER A 161 1.97 -3.51 8.32
C SER A 161 0.61 -3.90 8.92
N ILE A 162 0.41 -5.20 9.20
CA ILE A 162 -0.87 -5.70 9.75
C ILE A 162 -1.04 -5.35 11.22
N SER A 163 0.03 -5.44 12.03
CA SER A 163 -0.04 -5.19 13.48
C SER A 163 -0.37 -3.73 13.81
N SER A 164 0.16 -2.77 13.04
CA SER A 164 -0.16 -1.35 13.21
C SER A 164 -1.63 -1.05 12.88
N ALA A 165 -2.16 -1.66 11.81
CA ALA A 165 -3.58 -1.55 11.47
C ALA A 165 -4.48 -2.24 12.52
N LEU A 166 -4.08 -3.42 13.01
CA LEU A 166 -4.80 -4.16 14.04
C LEU A 166 -4.89 -3.37 15.36
N LEU A 167 -3.79 -2.79 15.83
CA LEU A 167 -3.78 -1.91 17.02
C LEU A 167 -4.66 -0.67 16.83
N ALA A 168 -4.69 -0.10 15.62
CA ALA A 168 -5.54 1.04 15.30
C ALA A 168 -7.04 0.69 15.27
N ASP A 169 -7.39 -0.57 14.99
CA ASP A 169 -8.76 -1.08 15.06
C ASP A 169 -9.18 -1.38 16.51
N MET A 170 -8.23 -1.67 17.40
CA MET A 170 -8.46 -1.89 18.84
C MET A 170 -8.49 -0.59 19.68
N THR A 171 -8.28 0.57 19.06
CA THR A 171 -8.13 1.87 19.76
C THR A 171 -8.97 2.99 19.17
N ASN A 172 -9.49 3.86 20.04
CA ASN A 172 -10.26 5.03 19.63
C ASN A 172 -9.40 6.10 18.95
N ALA A 173 -10.02 6.90 18.09
CA ALA A 173 -9.31 7.95 17.36
C ALA A 173 -8.78 9.07 18.28
N GLY A 174 -7.70 9.72 17.85
CA GLY A 174 -7.07 10.82 18.58
C GLY A 174 -5.96 10.35 19.53
N HIS A 175 -6.04 10.77 20.80
CA HIS A 175 -4.93 10.65 21.74
C HIS A 175 -4.63 9.21 22.16
N GLU A 176 -5.67 8.40 22.36
CA GLU A 176 -5.54 7.00 22.79
C GLU A 176 -4.75 6.17 21.76
N ARG A 177 -5.15 6.19 20.49
CA ARG A 177 -4.42 5.52 19.40
C ARG A 177 -2.97 6.00 19.28
N THR A 178 -2.75 7.31 19.38
CA THR A 178 -1.39 7.88 19.29
C THR A 178 -0.50 7.34 20.43
N LYS A 179 -1.05 7.24 21.65
CA LYS A 179 -0.35 6.66 22.79
C LYS A 179 -0.04 5.18 22.58
N VAL A 180 -1.04 4.36 22.23
CA VAL A 180 -0.85 2.90 22.05
C VAL A 180 0.10 2.56 20.91
N LEU A 181 0.04 3.29 19.79
CA LEU A 181 1.00 3.14 18.69
C LEU A 181 2.41 3.59 19.11
N GLY A 182 2.51 4.66 19.91
CA GLY A 182 3.77 5.08 20.52
C GLY A 182 4.36 4.00 21.43
N ASP A 183 3.56 3.45 22.34
CA ASP A 183 3.96 2.37 23.25
C ASP A 183 4.41 1.12 22.45
N ASN A 184 3.69 0.75 21.38
CA ASN A 184 4.08 -0.36 20.52
C ASN A 184 5.40 -0.09 19.76
N ALA A 185 5.62 1.15 19.31
CA ALA A 185 6.89 1.54 18.70
C ALA A 185 8.05 1.42 19.70
N THR A 186 7.86 1.90 20.93
CA THR A 186 8.84 1.74 22.02
C THR A 186 9.13 0.28 22.33
N MET A 187 8.09 -0.56 22.45
CA MET A 187 8.26 -2.01 22.64
C MET A 187 9.03 -2.66 21.49
N SER A 188 8.75 -2.27 20.24
CA SER A 188 9.48 -2.77 19.07
C SER A 188 10.95 -2.34 19.09
N SER A 189 11.25 -1.08 19.45
CA SER A 189 12.62 -0.58 19.58
C SER A 189 13.39 -1.28 20.70
N LEU A 190 12.76 -1.51 21.85
CA LEU A 190 13.36 -2.28 22.95
C LEU A 190 13.61 -3.73 22.55
N GLY A 191 12.70 -4.34 21.77
CA GLY A 191 12.92 -5.66 21.18
C GLY A 191 14.12 -5.69 20.24
N ARG A 192 14.31 -4.66 19.42
CA ARG A 192 15.51 -4.54 18.58
C ARG A 192 16.78 -4.25 19.39
N ALA A 193 16.67 -3.61 20.55
CA ALA A 193 17.80 -3.39 21.46
C ALA A 193 18.21 -4.69 22.17
N SER A 194 17.26 -5.54 22.55
CA SER A 194 17.56 -6.81 23.23
C SER A 194 18.28 -7.81 22.34
N GLY A 195 18.13 -7.72 21.00
CA GLY A 195 18.88 -8.55 20.06
C GLY A 195 20.40 -8.43 20.22
N PRO A 196 21.00 -7.24 19.97
CA PRO A 196 22.42 -6.99 20.19
C PRO A 196 22.85 -7.16 21.64
N ALA A 197 21.97 -6.93 22.63
CA ALA A 197 22.29 -7.21 24.03
C ALA A 197 22.49 -8.71 24.29
N LEU A 198 21.63 -9.57 23.73
CA LEU A 198 21.74 -11.02 23.84
C LEU A 198 22.94 -11.54 23.03
N GLN A 199 23.22 -10.96 21.86
CA GLN A 199 24.43 -11.27 21.09
C GLN A 199 25.70 -10.89 21.87
N LEU A 200 25.72 -9.69 22.47
CA LEU A 200 26.82 -9.24 23.31
C LEU A 200 27.04 -10.17 24.50
N LEU A 201 25.96 -10.57 25.19
CA LEU A 201 26.03 -11.55 26.27
C LEU A 201 26.60 -12.89 25.79
N ALA A 202 26.14 -13.39 24.63
CA ALA A 202 26.64 -14.64 24.06
C ALA A 202 28.14 -14.57 23.74
N ILE A 203 28.62 -13.45 23.20
CA ILE A 203 30.04 -13.20 22.91
C ILE A 203 30.86 -13.12 24.20
N LEU A 204 30.37 -12.39 25.21
CA LEU A 204 31.06 -12.27 26.50
C LEU A 204 31.14 -13.63 27.24
N VAL A 205 30.12 -14.48 27.09
CA VAL A 205 30.09 -15.83 27.68
C VAL A 205 30.99 -16.80 26.91
N SER A 206 31.04 -16.71 25.57
CA SER A 206 31.93 -17.56 24.77
C SER A 206 33.40 -17.18 24.94
N GLY A 207 33.68 -15.91 25.27
CA GLY A 207 35.04 -15.37 25.41
C GLY A 207 35.80 -15.26 24.08
N ARG A 208 35.09 -15.37 22.95
CA ARG A 208 35.68 -15.31 21.61
C ARG A 208 35.18 -14.08 20.86
N GLU A 209 36.11 -13.32 20.28
CA GLU A 209 35.82 -12.05 19.60
C GLU A 209 36.24 -12.06 18.12
N ASP A 210 36.42 -13.24 17.52
CA ASP A 210 36.91 -13.35 16.16
C ASP A 210 35.77 -13.25 15.13
N TRP A 211 36.08 -12.70 13.97
CA TRP A 211 35.13 -12.59 12.86
C TRP A 211 35.14 -13.86 12.00
N THR A 212 34.80 -15.01 12.60
CA THR A 212 34.72 -16.31 11.90
C THR A 212 33.26 -16.76 11.74
N CYS A 213 32.95 -17.47 10.65
CA CYS A 213 31.61 -18.00 10.42
C CYS A 213 31.19 -18.96 11.55
N GLU A 214 32.11 -19.84 11.97
CA GLU A 214 31.87 -20.83 13.04
C GLU A 214 31.43 -20.20 14.37
N GLU A 215 31.98 -19.03 14.72
CA GLU A 215 31.60 -18.32 15.94
C GLU A 215 30.29 -17.53 15.79
N LEU A 216 30.01 -17.02 14.59
CA LEU A 216 28.81 -16.24 14.31
C LEU A 216 27.55 -17.13 14.18
N HIS A 217 27.66 -18.34 13.63
CA HIS A 217 26.54 -19.27 13.44
C HIS A 217 25.68 -19.47 14.70
N PRO A 218 26.22 -19.89 15.86
CA PRO A 218 25.40 -20.13 17.05
C PRO A 218 24.75 -18.85 17.59
N ILE A 219 25.44 -17.72 17.49
CA ILE A 219 24.94 -16.41 17.95
C ILE A 219 23.74 -15.96 17.09
N LEU A 220 23.81 -16.15 15.77
CA LEU A 220 22.72 -15.83 14.84
C LEU A 220 21.53 -16.78 15.02
N CYS A 221 21.80 -18.08 15.22
CA CYS A 221 20.76 -19.09 15.36
C CYS A 221 19.90 -18.93 16.62
N LEU A 222 20.41 -18.26 17.66
CA LEU A 222 19.66 -17.93 18.88
C LEU A 222 18.37 -17.14 18.57
N GLY A 223 18.36 -16.33 17.51
CA GLY A 223 17.18 -15.58 17.09
C GLY A 223 15.98 -16.46 16.70
N PHE A 224 16.22 -17.67 16.17
CA PHE A 224 15.16 -18.59 15.77
C PHE A 224 14.50 -19.27 16.98
N VAL A 225 15.19 -19.40 18.11
CA VAL A 225 14.59 -19.91 19.35
C VAL A 225 13.50 -18.96 19.85
N ILE A 226 13.74 -17.65 19.77
CA ILE A 226 12.79 -16.60 20.17
C ILE A 226 11.61 -16.49 19.19
N PHE A 227 11.76 -17.03 17.97
CA PHE A 227 10.67 -17.06 17.00
C PHE A 227 9.48 -17.92 17.46
N VAL A 228 9.73 -18.99 18.21
CA VAL A 228 8.68 -19.89 18.73
C VAL A 228 7.72 -19.19 19.72
N PRO A 229 8.19 -18.56 20.83
CA PRO A 229 7.29 -17.83 21.72
C PRO A 229 6.61 -16.64 21.03
N TYR A 230 7.26 -16.01 20.05
CA TYR A 230 6.61 -15.01 19.20
C TYR A 230 5.39 -15.57 18.46
N LEU A 231 5.50 -16.75 17.83
CA LEU A 231 4.37 -17.40 17.16
C LEU A 231 3.23 -17.70 18.13
N VAL A 232 3.55 -18.15 19.35
CA VAL A 232 2.53 -18.38 20.38
C VAL A 232 1.75 -17.09 20.67
N CYS A 233 2.43 -15.95 20.81
CA CYS A 233 1.77 -14.66 20.99
C CYS A 233 0.84 -14.32 19.82
N VAL A 234 1.31 -14.46 18.57
CA VAL A 234 0.48 -14.20 17.37
C VAL A 234 -0.77 -15.07 17.33
N TRP A 235 -0.65 -16.34 17.70
CA TRP A 235 -1.79 -17.26 17.71
C TRP A 235 -2.79 -16.97 18.83
N ARG A 236 -2.30 -16.49 19.98
CA ARG A 236 -3.12 -16.10 21.13
C ARG A 236 -3.82 -14.76 20.94
N VAL A 237 -3.41 -13.91 19.98
CA VAL A 237 -4.13 -12.66 19.68
C VAL A 237 -5.53 -13.01 19.15
N GLN A 238 -6.55 -12.45 19.81
CA GLN A 238 -7.95 -12.66 19.49
C GLN A 238 -8.59 -11.38 18.97
N LYS A 239 -9.67 -11.55 18.20
CA LYS A 239 -10.48 -10.42 17.73
C LYS A 239 -11.30 -9.92 18.93
N PRO A 240 -11.30 -8.62 19.25
CA PRO A 240 -12.19 -8.12 20.28
C PRO A 240 -13.65 -8.32 19.86
N ASP A 241 -14.50 -8.76 20.80
CA ASP A 241 -15.90 -9.06 20.53
C ASP A 241 -16.67 -7.79 20.11
N ALA A 242 -17.62 -7.90 19.18
CA ALA A 242 -18.42 -6.76 18.71
C ALA A 242 -19.10 -5.93 19.84
N PRO A 243 -19.60 -6.54 20.94
CA PRO A 243 -20.14 -5.79 22.08
C PRO A 243 -19.09 -4.96 22.83
N SER A 244 -17.82 -5.39 22.86
CA SER A 244 -16.73 -4.71 23.58
C SER A 244 -16.31 -3.40 22.92
N LEU A 245 -16.44 -3.31 21.59
CA LEU A 245 -16.22 -2.09 20.80
C LEU A 245 -17.41 -1.14 20.92
N ALA A 246 -18.66 -1.66 20.86
CA ALA A 246 -19.87 -0.86 21.01
C ALA A 246 -20.01 -0.26 22.42
N ALA A 247 -19.62 -0.99 23.47
CA ALA A 247 -19.62 -0.49 24.85
C ALA A 247 -18.57 0.61 25.12
N ARG A 248 -17.67 0.89 24.16
CA ARG A 248 -16.64 1.94 24.20
C ARG A 248 -16.96 3.14 23.34
N GLU A 249 -18.04 3.11 22.54
CA GLU A 249 -18.57 4.35 21.96
C GLU A 249 -18.94 5.30 23.12
N PRO A 250 -18.48 6.56 23.09
CA PRO A 250 -18.66 7.45 24.22
C PRO A 250 -20.15 7.60 24.51
N LEU A 251 -20.48 7.57 25.81
CA LEU A 251 -21.77 7.91 26.43
C LEU A 251 -22.33 9.30 26.01
N ALA A 252 -21.70 10.00 25.07
CA ALA A 252 -22.13 11.26 24.49
C ALA A 252 -23.44 11.14 23.69
N ALA A 253 -23.82 9.95 23.24
CA ALA A 253 -25.12 9.73 22.58
C ALA A 253 -26.32 9.73 23.56
N SER A 254 -26.07 9.58 24.88
CA SER A 254 -27.14 9.54 25.89
C SER A 254 -27.38 10.87 26.62
N THR A 255 -26.54 11.89 26.40
CA THR A 255 -26.73 13.26 26.91
C THR A 255 -27.22 14.23 25.84
N ALA A 256 -27.65 13.72 24.67
CA ALA A 256 -28.20 14.51 23.58
C ALA A 256 -29.74 14.67 23.68
N GLU A 257 -30.32 14.47 24.87
CA GLU A 257 -31.70 14.86 25.15
C GLU A 257 -31.71 16.18 25.95
N ALA A 258 -32.37 17.17 25.34
CA ALA A 258 -32.77 18.47 25.89
C ALA A 258 -31.65 19.48 26.25
N VAL A 259 -30.97 20.00 25.23
CA VAL A 259 -30.59 21.43 25.25
C VAL A 259 -31.41 22.13 24.18
N ASP A 260 -32.34 22.96 24.65
CA ASP A 260 -33.24 23.78 23.87
C ASP A 260 -32.44 24.81 23.06
N THR A 261 -32.27 24.56 21.76
CA THR A 261 -31.58 25.48 20.84
C THR A 261 -32.57 26.48 20.27
N SER A 262 -32.98 27.45 21.08
CA SER A 262 -33.50 28.72 20.59
C SER A 262 -32.50 29.84 20.91
N GLY A 263 -31.63 30.12 19.95
CA GLY A 263 -30.80 31.33 19.94
C GLY A 263 -29.30 31.10 19.95
N CYS A 264 -28.70 30.86 18.78
CA CYS A 264 -27.43 31.50 18.40
C CYS A 264 -27.17 31.30 16.90
N GLY A 265 -26.74 32.36 16.23
CA GLY A 265 -26.57 32.42 14.78
C GLY A 265 -25.47 31.50 14.24
N SER A 266 -25.73 31.00 13.03
CA SER A 266 -24.75 30.59 12.02
C SER A 266 -23.41 30.04 12.52
N CYS A 267 -23.41 28.86 13.11
CA CYS A 267 -22.23 28.00 13.13
C CYS A 267 -22.19 27.27 11.78
N GLU A 268 -21.51 27.84 10.78
CA GLU A 268 -21.09 27.07 9.61
C GLU A 268 -20.23 25.89 10.11
N ALA A 269 -20.82 24.70 10.12
CA ALA A 269 -20.08 23.47 10.31
C ALA A 269 -19.04 23.40 9.18
N SER A 270 -17.79 23.74 9.48
CA SER A 270 -16.71 23.75 8.50
C SER A 270 -16.63 22.35 7.87
N ALA A 271 -17.12 22.23 6.63
CA ALA A 271 -17.00 21.01 5.87
C ALA A 271 -15.52 20.65 5.79
N GLY A 272 -15.14 19.52 6.38
CA GLY A 272 -13.75 19.06 6.37
C GLY A 272 -13.19 19.01 4.94
N PRO A 273 -11.85 19.01 4.77
CA PRO A 273 -11.25 19.08 3.44
C PRO A 273 -11.79 17.97 2.54
N PRO A 274 -12.07 18.26 1.26
CA PRO A 274 -12.60 17.29 0.31
C PRO A 274 -11.68 16.07 0.23
N MET A 275 -12.25 14.88 0.03
CA MET A 275 -11.54 13.59 0.10
C MET A 275 -10.24 13.55 -0.70
N TRP A 276 -10.18 14.18 -1.88
CA TRP A 276 -8.97 14.23 -2.69
C TRP A 276 -7.79 14.93 -1.99
N LYS A 277 -8.02 15.96 -1.16
CA LYS A 277 -6.98 16.63 -0.37
C LYS A 277 -6.44 15.72 0.71
N LYS A 278 -7.29 14.90 1.34
CA LYS A 278 -6.88 13.89 2.32
C LYS A 278 -5.99 12.82 1.68
N TRP A 279 -6.41 12.30 0.52
CA TRP A 279 -5.62 11.35 -0.27
C TRP A 279 -4.29 11.94 -0.76
N LEU A 280 -4.28 13.20 -1.19
CA LEU A 280 -3.06 13.89 -1.58
C LEU A 280 -2.10 14.02 -0.40
N GLY A 281 -2.59 14.42 0.77
CA GLY A 281 -1.79 14.49 2.01
C GLY A 281 -1.19 13.14 2.41
N ALA A 282 -2.00 12.07 2.41
CA ALA A 282 -1.52 10.72 2.70
C ALA A 282 -0.47 10.25 1.69
N THR A 283 -0.70 10.53 0.40
CA THR A 283 0.25 10.17 -0.67
C THR A 283 1.58 10.92 -0.50
N LEU A 284 1.55 12.21 -0.20
CA LEU A 284 2.75 13.01 0.02
C LEU A 284 3.56 12.48 1.21
N LEU A 285 2.90 12.19 2.34
CA LEU A 285 3.54 11.61 3.52
C LEU A 285 4.19 10.26 3.21
N GLU A 286 3.48 9.35 2.53
CA GLU A 286 4.01 8.05 2.14
C GLU A 286 5.18 8.15 1.15
N THR A 287 5.09 9.04 0.15
CA THR A 287 6.21 9.26 -0.77
C THR A 287 7.44 9.82 -0.05
N GLY A 288 7.24 10.71 0.93
CA GLY A 288 8.34 11.21 1.77
C GLY A 288 8.96 10.11 2.63
N SER A 289 8.14 9.26 3.24
CA SER A 289 8.60 8.07 3.99
C SER A 289 9.36 7.10 3.10
N LEU A 290 8.92 6.87 1.85
CA LEU A 290 9.62 6.02 0.89
C LEU A 290 11.01 6.57 0.56
N VAL A 291 11.11 7.86 0.20
CA VAL A 291 12.39 8.51 -0.08
C VAL A 291 13.32 8.42 1.13
N THR A 292 12.77 8.66 2.33
CA THR A 292 13.51 8.52 3.58
C THR A 292 13.99 7.09 3.82
N ALA A 293 13.14 6.10 3.56
CA ALA A 293 13.46 4.69 3.74
C ALA A 293 14.55 4.22 2.77
N VAL A 294 14.53 4.68 1.50
CA VAL A 294 15.58 4.34 0.52
C VAL A 294 16.93 4.93 0.95
N GLY A 295 16.98 6.21 1.32
CA GLY A 295 18.25 6.85 1.72
C GLY A 295 18.75 6.42 3.11
N SER A 296 17.85 6.37 4.09
CA SER A 296 18.21 6.06 5.48
C SER A 296 18.23 4.56 5.80
N GLY A 297 17.51 3.72 5.06
CA GLY A 297 17.41 2.30 5.32
C GLY A 297 18.71 1.57 4.99
N MET A 298 19.31 1.86 3.83
CA MET A 298 20.58 1.25 3.43
C MET A 298 21.72 1.63 4.39
N THR A 299 21.80 2.88 4.85
CA THR A 299 22.90 3.30 5.74
C THR A 299 22.89 2.55 7.08
N PHE A 300 21.72 2.15 7.58
CA PHE A 300 21.62 1.43 8.85
C PHE A 300 22.33 0.06 8.81
N LYS A 301 22.24 -0.63 7.67
CA LYS A 301 22.85 -1.94 7.41
C LYS A 301 24.37 -1.86 7.26
N PHE A 302 24.89 -0.73 6.79
CA PHE A 302 26.33 -0.52 6.63
C PHE A 302 27.02 0.06 7.87
N TRP A 303 26.30 0.54 8.90
CA TRP A 303 26.96 1.01 10.13
C TRP A 303 27.81 -0.06 10.82
N PRO A 304 27.32 -1.30 11.03
CA PRO A 304 28.15 -2.37 11.59
C PRO A 304 29.42 -2.62 10.77
N LEU A 305 29.29 -2.63 9.44
CA LEU A 305 30.40 -2.86 8.51
C LEU A 305 31.40 -1.72 8.51
N PHE A 306 30.93 -0.47 8.60
CA PHE A 306 31.75 0.73 8.69
C PHE A 306 32.60 0.71 9.97
N PHE A 307 32.00 0.42 11.13
CA PHE A 307 32.78 0.35 12.37
C PHE A 307 33.70 -0.88 12.45
N LYS A 308 33.29 -2.01 11.87
CA LYS A 308 34.17 -3.17 11.71
C LYS A 308 35.38 -2.87 10.83
N GLY A 309 35.14 -2.30 9.64
CA GLY A 309 36.14 -2.10 8.60
C GLY A 309 37.05 -0.90 8.85
N ASP A 310 36.47 0.26 9.16
CA ASP A 310 37.21 1.53 9.20
C ASP A 310 37.71 1.89 10.60
N TYR A 311 37.00 1.43 11.65
CA TYR A 311 37.35 1.69 13.06
C TYR A 311 37.82 0.45 13.82
N GLY A 312 37.83 -0.73 13.19
CA GLY A 312 38.35 -1.96 13.78
C GLY A 312 37.56 -2.50 14.98
N PHE A 313 36.25 -2.24 15.05
CA PHE A 313 35.42 -2.74 16.15
C PHE A 313 35.35 -4.27 16.15
N SER A 314 35.50 -4.87 17.34
CA SER A 314 35.23 -6.30 17.55
C SER A 314 33.73 -6.60 17.45
N PRO A 315 33.31 -7.88 17.33
CA PRO A 315 31.90 -8.27 17.35
C PRO A 315 31.15 -7.72 18.56
N ALA A 316 31.78 -7.73 19.73
CA ALA A 316 31.25 -7.14 20.96
C ALA A 316 31.07 -5.61 20.82
N GLY A 317 32.08 -4.91 20.28
CA GLY A 317 32.00 -3.47 20.01
C GLY A 317 30.85 -3.09 19.08
N VAL A 318 30.64 -3.84 18.01
CA VAL A 318 29.52 -3.65 17.07
C VAL A 318 28.17 -3.90 17.78
N CYS A 319 28.05 -4.96 18.58
CA CYS A 319 26.83 -5.24 19.34
C CYS A 319 26.52 -4.16 20.38
N ALA A 320 27.52 -3.69 21.12
CA ALA A 320 27.38 -2.63 22.10
C ALA A 320 26.94 -1.30 21.46
N MET A 321 27.54 -0.95 20.32
CA MET A 321 27.11 0.20 19.54
C MET A 321 25.65 0.04 19.07
N GLN A 322 25.29 -1.12 18.52
CA GLN A 322 23.95 -1.35 18.00
C GLN A 322 22.88 -1.33 19.11
N LEU A 323 23.22 -1.85 20.29
CA LEU A 323 22.42 -1.72 21.50
C LEU A 323 22.18 -0.23 21.83
N ALA A 324 23.25 0.57 21.88
CA ALA A 324 23.14 1.99 22.15
C ALA A 324 22.27 2.74 21.11
N VAL A 325 22.36 2.38 19.83
CA VAL A 325 21.51 2.94 18.75
C VAL A 325 20.03 2.65 19.02
N TRP A 326 19.67 1.41 19.34
CA TRP A 326 18.26 1.08 19.55
C TRP A 326 17.70 1.66 20.85
N VAL A 327 18.52 1.74 21.91
CA VAL A 327 18.15 2.43 23.16
C VAL A 327 17.93 3.92 22.91
N SER A 328 18.81 4.58 22.14
CA SER A 328 18.63 6.01 21.82
C SER A 328 17.36 6.27 21.00
N ILE A 329 17.03 5.39 20.06
CA ILE A 329 15.77 5.44 19.31
C ILE A 329 14.57 5.25 20.23
N ALA A 330 14.61 4.28 21.16
CA ALA A 330 13.52 4.01 22.09
C ALA A 330 13.25 5.21 23.02
N LEU A 331 14.30 5.89 23.48
CA LEU A 331 14.18 7.12 24.27
C LEU A 331 13.62 8.28 23.44
N ALA A 332 14.13 8.48 22.22
CA ALA A 332 13.66 9.54 21.34
C ALA A 332 12.20 9.36 20.90
N ALA A 333 11.75 8.11 20.73
CA ALA A 333 10.35 7.79 20.45
C ALA A 333 9.39 8.28 21.54
N GLN A 334 9.82 8.41 22.79
CA GLN A 334 9.01 8.97 23.89
C GLN A 334 8.97 10.50 23.90
N VAL A 335 10.00 11.15 23.33
CA VAL A 335 10.11 12.62 23.26
C VAL A 335 9.30 13.18 22.09
N SER A 336 9.27 12.46 20.98
CA SER A 336 8.59 12.87 19.73
C SER A 336 7.12 13.29 19.92
N PRO A 337 6.26 12.55 20.65
CA PRO A 337 4.89 12.97 20.90
C PRO A 337 4.79 14.28 21.71
N LYS A 338 5.75 14.57 22.59
CA LYS A 338 5.80 15.83 23.34
C LYS A 338 6.15 16.98 22.41
N LEU A 339 7.18 16.81 21.58
CA LEU A 339 7.60 17.79 20.58
C LEU A 339 6.46 18.12 19.60
N ALA A 340 5.71 17.11 19.17
CA ALA A 340 4.56 17.27 18.30
C ALA A 340 3.39 18.04 18.94
N ARG A 341 3.24 18.03 20.28
CA ARG A 341 2.24 18.85 20.99
C ARG A 341 2.63 20.33 21.00
N TYR A 342 3.92 20.63 21.20
CA TYR A 342 4.40 22.02 21.28
C TYR A 342 4.50 22.70 19.91
N LEU A 343 5.06 22.01 18.91
CA LEU A 343 5.33 22.60 17.59
C LEU A 343 4.23 22.30 16.55
N GLY A 344 3.36 21.33 16.84
CA GLY A 344 2.44 20.73 15.88
C GLY A 344 3.08 19.53 15.15
N ARG A 345 2.25 18.52 14.82
CA ARG A 345 2.68 17.23 14.25
C ARG A 345 3.48 17.37 12.96
N SER A 346 3.02 18.19 12.00
CA SER A 346 3.69 18.37 10.72
C SER A 346 5.06 19.07 10.85
N ARG A 347 5.13 20.17 11.63
CA ARG A 347 6.38 20.91 11.85
C ARG A 347 7.42 20.06 12.59
N SER A 348 6.98 19.24 13.55
CA SER A 348 7.85 18.30 14.26
C SER A 348 8.52 17.31 13.32
N VAL A 349 7.75 16.70 12.40
CA VAL A 349 8.27 15.74 11.40
C VAL A 349 9.29 16.41 10.47
N ILE A 350 8.99 17.62 10.00
CA ILE A 350 9.88 18.37 9.10
C ILE A 350 11.21 18.69 9.80
N LEU A 351 11.15 19.28 11.01
CA LEU A 351 12.33 19.74 11.75
C LEU A 351 13.31 18.59 12.02
N THR A 352 12.79 17.49 12.55
CA THR A 352 13.57 16.30 12.88
C THR A 352 14.12 15.61 11.63
N HIS A 353 13.38 15.59 10.51
CA HIS A 353 13.89 15.07 9.25
C HIS A 353 15.07 15.89 8.72
N TYR A 354 14.96 17.22 8.70
CA TYR A 354 16.08 18.09 8.34
C TYR A 354 17.27 17.92 9.28
N ALA A 355 17.03 17.83 10.59
CA ALA A 355 18.10 17.59 11.57
C ALA A 355 18.82 16.25 11.32
N GLY A 356 18.08 15.16 11.08
CA GLY A 356 18.66 13.84 10.78
C GLY A 356 19.46 13.81 9.48
N CYS A 357 18.98 14.50 8.44
CA CYS A 357 19.70 14.65 7.17
C CYS A 357 20.96 15.51 7.32
N SER A 358 20.90 16.62 8.06
CA SER A 358 22.07 17.47 8.35
C SER A 358 23.14 16.71 9.14
N LEU A 359 22.73 15.89 10.12
CA LEU A 359 23.66 15.04 10.87
C LEU A 359 24.32 13.99 9.96
N MET A 360 23.60 13.38 9.03
CA MET A 360 24.21 12.50 8.02
C MET A 360 25.24 13.22 7.16
N PHE A 361 24.91 14.42 6.69
CA PHE A 361 25.85 15.23 5.92
C PHE A 361 27.10 15.50 6.73
N LEU A 362 26.97 15.92 7.99
CA LEU A 362 28.11 16.16 8.89
C LEU A 362 28.99 14.91 9.07
N ILE A 363 28.37 13.75 9.33
CA ILE A 363 29.08 12.47 9.50
C ILE A 363 29.87 12.12 8.23
N SER A 364 29.34 12.39 7.05
CA SER A 364 30.01 12.05 5.78
C SER A 364 31.33 12.79 5.53
N PHE A 365 31.52 13.99 6.11
CA PHE A 365 32.77 14.75 6.00
C PHE A 365 33.75 14.47 7.14
N TYR A 366 33.26 13.90 8.25
CA TYR A 366 34.07 13.72 9.44
C TYR A 366 34.91 12.45 9.36
N LYS A 367 36.24 12.61 9.40
CA LYS A 367 37.23 11.51 9.35
C LYS A 367 38.00 11.32 10.66
N GLY A 368 37.48 11.84 11.77
CA GLY A 368 38.14 11.77 13.08
C GLY A 368 37.85 10.47 13.84
N PRO A 369 38.18 10.43 15.15
CA PRO A 369 38.07 9.22 15.98
C PRO A 369 36.61 8.78 16.21
N ALA A 370 36.44 7.48 16.48
CA ALA A 370 35.15 6.84 16.73
C ALA A 370 34.35 7.49 17.88
N ILE A 371 35.03 8.04 18.89
CA ILE A 371 34.40 8.69 20.05
C ILE A 371 33.52 9.89 19.67
N VAL A 372 33.76 10.51 18.51
CA VAL A 372 32.94 11.61 18.00
C VAL A 372 31.88 11.11 17.01
N VAL A 373 32.25 10.18 16.13
CA VAL A 373 31.34 9.64 15.11
C VAL A 373 30.21 8.83 15.72
N MET A 374 30.50 8.02 16.74
CA MET A 374 29.52 7.16 17.37
C MET A 374 28.37 7.95 18.03
N PRO A 375 28.61 8.97 18.87
CA PRO A 375 27.54 9.86 19.37
C PRO A 375 26.74 10.56 18.26
N LEU A 376 27.40 11.01 17.18
CA LEU A 376 26.70 11.64 16.05
C LEU A 376 25.76 10.65 15.35
N ILE A 377 26.18 9.40 15.17
CA ILE A 377 25.35 8.34 14.59
C ILE A 377 24.20 7.97 15.54
N LEU A 378 24.46 7.88 16.85
CA LEU A 378 23.42 7.65 17.85
C LEU A 378 22.35 8.75 17.78
N LEU A 379 22.77 10.01 17.79
CA LEU A 379 21.89 11.17 17.71
C LEU A 379 21.11 11.19 16.40
N ARG A 380 21.78 10.96 15.27
CA ARG A 380 21.14 10.92 13.97
C ARG A 380 20.05 9.86 13.92
N ASN A 381 20.36 8.64 14.36
CA ASN A 381 19.40 7.53 14.31
C ASN A 381 18.22 7.77 15.25
N ALA A 382 18.47 8.31 16.44
CA ALA A 382 17.45 8.70 17.39
C ALA A 382 16.48 9.75 16.80
N VAL A 383 17.02 10.84 16.25
CA VAL A 383 16.24 11.92 15.65
C VAL A 383 15.43 11.42 14.45
N GLN A 384 16.06 10.68 13.53
CA GLN A 384 15.41 10.23 12.29
C GLN A 384 14.26 9.25 12.54
N ASN A 385 14.43 8.31 13.47
CA ASN A 385 13.43 7.28 13.74
C ASN A 385 12.33 7.70 14.73
N SER A 386 12.50 8.84 15.42
CA SER A 386 11.53 9.32 16.42
C SER A 386 10.15 9.67 15.84
N ASN A 387 10.05 9.95 14.53
CA ASN A 387 8.80 10.45 13.91
C ASN A 387 7.88 9.37 13.37
N VAL A 388 8.33 8.12 13.27
CA VAL A 388 7.53 7.00 12.76
C VAL A 388 6.10 6.99 13.36
N PRO A 389 5.89 7.08 14.69
CA PRO A 389 4.54 7.07 15.26
C PRO A 389 3.72 8.32 14.89
N VAL A 390 4.35 9.49 14.73
CA VAL A 390 3.67 10.74 14.36
C VAL A 390 3.20 10.68 12.91
N VAL A 391 4.06 10.21 12.01
CA VAL A 391 3.74 10.06 10.57
C VAL A 391 2.64 9.01 10.38
N GLN A 392 2.78 7.82 10.99
CA GLN A 392 1.77 6.76 10.91
C GLN A 392 0.41 7.22 11.42
N SER A 393 0.36 7.91 12.57
CA SER A 393 -0.90 8.43 13.09
C SER A 393 -1.49 9.50 12.15
N MET A 394 -0.69 10.33 11.48
CA MET A 394 -1.20 11.34 10.53
C MET A 394 -1.83 10.67 9.31
N ILE A 395 -1.20 9.61 8.78
CA ILE A 395 -1.74 8.82 7.69
C ILE A 395 -3.08 8.18 8.09
N MET A 396 -3.14 7.58 9.28
CA MET A 396 -4.35 6.91 9.78
C MET A 396 -5.51 7.86 10.07
N ASP A 397 -5.23 9.15 10.31
CA ASP A 397 -6.25 10.19 10.47
C ASP A 397 -6.77 10.72 9.10
N LEU A 398 -5.94 10.64 8.05
CA LEU A 398 -6.31 11.06 6.69
C LEU A 398 -7.07 9.97 5.92
N VAL A 399 -6.86 8.70 6.25
CA VAL A 399 -7.42 7.54 5.53
C VAL A 399 -8.62 6.94 6.28
N PRO A 400 -9.79 6.79 5.63
CA PRO A 400 -10.96 6.13 6.23
C PRO A 400 -10.67 4.69 6.69
N SER A 401 -11.36 4.23 7.74
CA SER A 401 -11.15 2.93 8.38
C SER A 401 -11.21 1.73 7.42
N HIS A 402 -12.08 1.79 6.41
CA HIS A 402 -12.25 0.75 5.38
C HIS A 402 -11.15 0.75 4.29
N HIS A 403 -10.22 1.70 4.35
CA HIS A 403 -9.12 1.85 3.41
C HIS A 403 -7.74 1.91 4.08
N ARG A 404 -7.66 1.61 5.38
CA ARG A 404 -6.37 1.65 6.10
C ARG A 404 -5.35 0.64 5.54
N GLY A 405 -5.79 -0.46 4.92
CA GLY A 405 -4.91 -1.37 4.16
C GLY A 405 -4.56 -0.88 2.74
N LYS A 406 -5.16 0.22 2.27
CA LYS A 406 -5.07 0.69 0.89
C LYS A 406 -4.52 2.11 0.79
N HIS A 407 -3.27 2.21 0.35
CA HIS A 407 -2.79 3.42 -0.32
C HIS A 407 -3.14 3.40 -1.82
N ARG A 408 -4.39 3.77 -2.18
CA ARG A 408 -4.72 4.44 -3.46
C ARG A 408 -6.12 5.06 -3.50
N PRO A 409 -6.27 6.20 -4.23
CA PRO A 409 -7.51 6.96 -4.31
C PRO A 409 -8.53 6.19 -5.13
N GLN A 410 -9.63 5.80 -4.49
CA GLN A 410 -10.88 5.66 -5.23
C GLN A 410 -11.31 7.07 -5.60
N LEU A 411 -11.26 7.39 -6.89
CA LEU A 411 -12.11 8.43 -7.44
C LEU A 411 -13.53 8.09 -6.99
N VAL A 412 -14.04 8.91 -6.07
CA VAL A 412 -15.46 9.00 -5.78
C VAL A 412 -16.14 9.24 -7.12
N ARG A 413 -16.89 8.26 -7.61
CA ARG A 413 -17.97 8.50 -8.56
C ARG A 413 -18.99 9.36 -7.81
N SER A 414 -18.77 10.66 -7.83
CA SER A 414 -19.77 11.67 -7.51
C SER A 414 -20.30 12.17 -8.85
N SER A 415 -21.46 11.63 -9.25
CA SER A 415 -22.43 12.31 -10.11
C SER A 415 -23.63 11.38 -10.35
N ALA A 416 -24.52 11.27 -9.37
CA ALA A 416 -25.95 11.10 -9.59
C ALA A 416 -26.66 11.47 -8.28
N GLY A 417 -27.26 12.66 -8.27
CA GLY A 417 -28.19 13.08 -7.23
C GLY A 417 -29.55 12.37 -7.33
N PRO A 418 -30.52 12.75 -6.48
CA PRO A 418 -31.36 11.81 -5.74
C PRO A 418 -32.76 11.62 -6.34
N LEU A 419 -33.18 10.36 -6.43
CA LEU A 419 -34.55 9.84 -6.64
C LEU A 419 -34.47 8.41 -6.07
N GLU A 420 -35.18 7.93 -5.05
CA GLU A 420 -36.57 8.11 -4.63
C GLU A 420 -36.75 7.67 -3.16
N LYS A 421 -37.70 8.33 -2.48
CA LYS A 421 -38.76 7.81 -1.56
C LYS A 421 -38.35 6.78 -0.49
N VAL A 422 -38.41 7.11 0.80
CA VAL A 422 -39.63 7.05 1.63
C VAL A 422 -40.51 5.83 1.30
N VAL A 423 -40.31 4.71 2.00
CA VAL A 423 -41.42 3.92 2.61
C VAL A 423 -40.88 3.25 3.87
N ARG A 424 -41.62 3.48 4.95
CA ARG A 424 -41.50 2.90 6.29
C ARG A 424 -42.49 1.73 6.39
N HIS A 425 -42.17 0.70 7.19
CA HIS A 425 -43.02 -0.46 7.55
C HIS A 425 -43.25 -1.48 6.42
N ARG A 426 -43.38 -2.80 6.65
CA ARG A 426 -43.91 -3.58 7.79
C ARG A 426 -43.50 -5.06 7.58
N GLU A 427 -43.59 -5.84 8.66
CA GLU A 427 -43.54 -7.32 8.69
C GLU A 427 -44.63 -7.99 7.83
N PHE A 428 -44.60 -9.34 7.83
CA PHE A 428 -45.38 -10.37 7.12
C PHE A 428 -44.70 -10.88 5.85
N ALA A 429 -44.68 -12.17 5.52
CA ALA A 429 -44.85 -13.45 6.20
C ALA A 429 -44.43 -14.50 5.15
N GLU A 430 -44.17 -15.72 5.62
CA GLU A 430 -43.97 -16.94 4.83
C GLU A 430 -45.02 -17.11 3.72
N ASP A 431 -44.59 -17.53 2.53
CA ASP A 431 -45.04 -18.78 1.89
C ASP A 431 -44.53 -18.93 0.44
N ASP A 432 -44.36 -20.21 0.10
CA ASP A 432 -44.31 -20.84 -1.22
C ASP A 432 -42.98 -21.06 -2.00
N LEU A 433 -42.59 -22.34 -1.88
CA LEU A 433 -41.79 -23.22 -2.71
C LEU A 433 -42.14 -23.25 -4.22
N VAL A 434 -41.30 -24.01 -4.95
CA VAL A 434 -41.48 -24.64 -6.29
C VAL A 434 -41.01 -23.74 -7.45
N GLY A 435 -40.21 -24.15 -8.43
CA GLY A 435 -39.65 -25.43 -8.83
C GLY A 435 -39.02 -25.29 -10.24
N ILE A 436 -37.97 -26.07 -10.46
CA ILE A 436 -37.30 -26.55 -11.68
C ILE A 436 -38.03 -26.39 -13.05
N GLY A 437 -37.30 -26.00 -14.11
CA GLY A 437 -37.29 -26.77 -15.38
C GLY A 437 -37.79 -26.16 -16.72
N LEU A 438 -36.84 -26.03 -17.66
CA LEU A 438 -36.87 -26.37 -19.11
C LEU A 438 -37.94 -25.85 -20.13
N CYS A 439 -37.36 -25.34 -21.25
CA CYS A 439 -37.66 -25.59 -22.68
C CYS A 439 -38.83 -24.92 -23.47
N GLN A 440 -38.38 -24.14 -24.47
CA GLN A 440 -38.71 -24.13 -25.92
C GLN A 440 -40.15 -23.95 -26.46
N GLY A 441 -40.25 -23.09 -27.50
CA GLY A 441 -41.27 -23.12 -28.56
C GLY A 441 -41.55 -21.74 -29.18
N LEU A 442 -40.80 -21.32 -30.22
CA LEU A 442 -41.26 -21.12 -31.64
C LEU A 442 -42.25 -19.94 -31.85
N GLY A 443 -42.06 -18.98 -32.77
CA GLY A 443 -41.04 -18.82 -33.82
C GLY A 443 -41.31 -17.61 -34.76
N LEU A 444 -40.43 -17.49 -35.77
CA LEU A 444 -40.48 -16.71 -37.04
C LEU A 444 -40.01 -15.24 -36.98
N SER A 445 -39.16 -14.72 -37.89
CA SER A 445 -38.84 -15.12 -39.27
C SER A 445 -37.41 -14.70 -39.69
N VAL A 446 -36.74 -15.59 -40.43
CA VAL A 446 -35.43 -15.40 -41.10
C VAL A 446 -35.69 -15.05 -42.57
N ARG A 447 -35.11 -13.95 -43.08
CA ARG A 447 -34.90 -13.78 -44.53
C ARG A 447 -33.52 -14.30 -44.93
N ARG A 448 -33.52 -15.34 -45.76
CA ARG A 448 -32.37 -15.95 -46.45
C ARG A 448 -32.01 -15.21 -47.74
N GLY A 449 -30.72 -15.24 -48.07
CA GLY A 449 -30.15 -15.13 -49.40
C GLY A 449 -28.69 -14.67 -49.29
N ARG A 450 -27.67 -15.29 -49.89
CA ARG A 450 -27.56 -16.36 -50.88
C ARG A 450 -26.07 -16.80 -50.86
N PHE A 451 -25.78 -18.09 -50.93
CA PHE A 451 -24.42 -18.61 -51.14
C PHE A 451 -23.94 -18.22 -52.55
N MET A 452 -22.75 -17.62 -52.68
CA MET A 452 -22.00 -17.62 -53.94
C MET A 452 -20.50 -17.61 -53.67
N SER A 453 -19.85 -18.69 -54.12
CA SER A 453 -18.41 -18.82 -54.34
C SER A 453 -17.99 -17.91 -55.51
N ARG A 454 -16.92 -17.14 -55.29
CA ARG A 454 -15.81 -16.82 -56.22
C ARG A 454 -15.03 -15.63 -55.65
N HIS A 455 -13.72 -15.82 -55.51
CA HIS A 455 -12.72 -14.82 -55.16
C HIS A 455 -13.11 -13.38 -55.53
N ARG A 456 -13.46 -12.57 -54.53
CA ARG A 456 -13.53 -11.11 -54.64
C ARG A 456 -13.11 -10.54 -53.30
N CYS A 457 -11.99 -9.80 -53.28
CA CYS A 457 -11.54 -9.05 -52.12
C CYS A 457 -12.68 -8.20 -51.56
N PRO A 458 -12.93 -8.18 -50.24
CA PRO A 458 -13.90 -7.28 -49.66
C PRO A 458 -13.36 -5.84 -49.82
N VAL A 459 -14.04 -5.07 -50.66
CA VAL A 459 -13.77 -3.65 -50.84
C VAL A 459 -14.62 -2.91 -49.81
N VAL A 460 -13.98 -2.29 -48.83
CA VAL A 460 -14.65 -1.74 -47.63
C VAL A 460 -14.66 -0.23 -47.74
N ARG A 461 -15.84 0.38 -47.84
CA ARG A 461 -16.00 1.82 -47.59
C ARG A 461 -15.71 2.05 -46.11
N ALA A 462 -14.82 2.97 -45.76
CA ALA A 462 -14.59 3.37 -44.38
C ALA A 462 -15.86 4.05 -43.82
N ALA A 463 -16.86 3.25 -43.47
CA ALA A 463 -18.12 3.69 -42.91
C ALA A 463 -18.21 3.17 -41.47
N ARG A 464 -18.63 4.04 -40.55
CA ARG A 464 -19.03 3.65 -39.20
C ARG A 464 -20.23 2.70 -39.28
N THR A 465 -19.99 1.40 -39.31
CA THR A 465 -20.94 0.43 -38.78
C THR A 465 -20.71 0.39 -37.27
N GLY A 466 -21.78 0.49 -36.47
CA GLY A 466 -21.73 0.80 -35.04
C GLY A 466 -20.99 -0.19 -34.11
N ALA A 467 -20.16 -1.08 -34.63
CA ALA A 467 -19.39 -2.05 -33.86
C ALA A 467 -17.86 -2.02 -34.15
N GLU A 468 -17.37 -1.38 -35.22
CA GLU A 468 -15.95 -1.46 -35.60
C GLU A 468 -15.34 -0.09 -35.93
N ALA A 469 -14.11 0.15 -35.48
CA ALA A 469 -13.31 1.33 -35.82
C ALA A 469 -12.37 0.99 -36.97
N LEU A 470 -12.58 1.63 -38.13
CA LEU A 470 -11.77 1.45 -39.33
C LEU A 470 -11.03 2.75 -39.69
N LEU A 471 -9.86 2.66 -40.30
CA LEU A 471 -9.17 3.82 -40.89
C LEU A 471 -8.42 3.45 -42.16
N GLY A 472 -8.20 4.44 -43.04
CA GLY A 472 -7.45 4.27 -44.29
C GLY A 472 -6.01 4.81 -44.20
N ILE A 473 -5.04 4.06 -44.71
CA ILE A 473 -3.66 4.52 -44.93
C ILE A 473 -3.15 3.96 -46.27
N LEU A 474 -2.69 4.83 -47.16
CA LEU A 474 -2.12 4.48 -48.48
C LEU A 474 -3.04 3.53 -49.26
N GLY A 475 -4.33 3.86 -49.29
CA GLY A 475 -5.37 3.06 -49.95
C GLY A 475 -5.78 1.77 -49.23
N ARG A 476 -5.15 1.38 -48.10
CA ARG A 476 -5.50 0.16 -47.35
C ARG A 476 -6.28 0.47 -46.09
N VAL A 477 -7.25 -0.39 -45.78
CA VAL A 477 -8.17 -0.23 -44.64
C VAL A 477 -7.73 -1.12 -43.48
N PHE A 478 -7.47 -0.51 -42.33
CA PHE A 478 -7.09 -1.18 -41.08
C PHE A 478 -8.28 -1.27 -40.13
N ASN A 479 -8.44 -2.42 -39.47
CA ASN A 479 -9.35 -2.55 -38.32
C ASN A 479 -8.60 -2.22 -37.04
N VAL A 480 -8.90 -1.03 -36.50
CA VAL A 480 -8.28 -0.48 -35.28
C VAL A 480 -9.18 -0.64 -34.05
N SER A 481 -10.18 -1.53 -34.10
CA SER A 481 -11.08 -1.79 -32.98
C SER A 481 -10.35 -2.30 -31.72
N ALA A 482 -9.23 -3.03 -31.90
CA ALA A 482 -8.35 -3.41 -30.79
C ALA A 482 -7.70 -2.20 -30.08
N GLY A 483 -7.64 -1.05 -30.75
CA GLY A 483 -7.14 0.23 -30.22
C GLY A 483 -8.25 1.15 -29.73
N GLU A 484 -9.33 0.61 -29.14
CA GLU A 484 -10.49 1.38 -28.64
C GLU A 484 -10.07 2.57 -27.76
N GLU A 485 -9.04 2.39 -26.93
CA GLU A 485 -8.48 3.44 -26.07
C GLU A 485 -7.98 4.70 -26.83
N PHE A 486 -7.67 4.58 -28.11
CA PHE A 486 -7.21 5.66 -28.97
C PHE A 486 -8.29 6.16 -29.92
N TYR A 487 -9.04 5.23 -30.53
CA TYR A 487 -9.95 5.52 -31.65
C TYR A 487 -11.44 5.57 -31.26
N ALA A 488 -11.82 5.18 -30.04
CA ALA A 488 -13.20 5.28 -29.57
C ALA A 488 -13.69 6.72 -29.44
N LYS A 489 -15.01 6.90 -29.52
CA LYS A 489 -15.66 8.21 -29.43
C LYS A 489 -15.22 8.96 -28.17
N GLY A 490 -14.62 10.14 -28.35
CA GLY A 490 -14.10 10.98 -27.25
C GLY A 490 -12.62 10.77 -26.91
N GLN A 491 -11.95 9.80 -27.54
CA GLN A 491 -10.49 9.61 -27.41
C GLN A 491 -9.71 10.46 -28.40
N GLY A 492 -8.41 10.66 -28.11
CA GLY A 492 -7.56 11.63 -28.81
C GLY A 492 -7.38 11.38 -30.31
N TYR A 493 -7.55 10.14 -30.77
CA TYR A 493 -7.43 9.74 -32.18
C TYR A 493 -8.76 9.32 -32.80
N SER A 494 -9.87 9.59 -32.13
CA SER A 494 -11.23 9.29 -32.63
C SER A 494 -11.60 10.02 -33.93
N VAL A 495 -10.88 11.11 -34.24
CA VAL A 495 -11.01 11.87 -35.48
C VAL A 495 -10.55 11.08 -36.72
N PHE A 496 -9.69 10.07 -36.54
CA PHE A 496 -9.17 9.23 -37.64
C PHE A 496 -10.09 8.06 -37.99
N ALA A 497 -10.99 7.69 -37.08
CA ALA A 497 -11.91 6.59 -37.30
C ALA A 497 -12.94 6.95 -38.37
N GLY A 498 -12.97 6.17 -39.45
CA GLY A 498 -13.86 6.34 -40.60
C GLY A 498 -13.29 7.18 -41.73
N HIS A 499 -12.02 7.59 -41.67
CA HIS A 499 -11.41 8.51 -42.63
C HIS A 499 -10.13 7.95 -43.25
N ASP A 500 -9.78 8.44 -44.45
CA ASP A 500 -8.45 8.29 -44.99
C ASP A 500 -7.50 9.27 -44.29
N CYS A 501 -6.51 8.70 -43.61
CA CYS A 501 -5.58 9.41 -42.75
C CYS A 501 -4.21 9.61 -43.40
N THR A 502 -4.05 9.23 -44.67
CA THR A 502 -2.75 9.19 -45.35
C THR A 502 -2.04 10.53 -45.33
N ARG A 503 -2.73 11.62 -45.73
CA ARG A 503 -2.17 12.97 -45.69
C ARG A 503 -1.91 13.45 -44.26
N ALA A 504 -2.84 13.18 -43.34
CA ALA A 504 -2.72 13.56 -41.94
C ALA A 504 -1.50 12.91 -41.27
N PHE A 505 -1.22 11.64 -41.57
CA PHE A 505 -0.04 10.94 -41.08
C PHE A 505 1.25 11.38 -41.75
N ALA A 506 1.25 11.65 -43.06
CA ALA A 506 2.42 12.22 -43.73
C ALA A 506 2.80 13.60 -43.15
N LEU A 507 1.82 14.41 -42.75
CA LEU A 507 2.03 15.72 -42.13
C LEU A 507 2.18 15.66 -40.59
N THR A 508 2.09 14.48 -39.97
CA THR A 508 2.07 14.32 -38.50
C THR A 508 1.05 15.23 -37.81
N SER A 509 -0.18 15.31 -38.34
CA SER A 509 -1.24 16.20 -37.87
C SER A 509 -2.50 15.45 -37.43
N THR A 510 -3.16 15.93 -36.38
CA THR A 510 -4.45 15.43 -35.87
C THR A 510 -5.64 16.30 -36.25
N LYS A 511 -5.43 17.28 -37.15
CA LYS A 511 -6.49 18.21 -37.58
C LYS A 511 -7.39 17.55 -38.62
N ALA A 512 -8.72 17.61 -38.40
CA ALA A 512 -9.73 17.05 -39.30
C ALA A 512 -9.63 17.56 -40.75
N LYS A 513 -9.13 18.78 -40.95
CA LYS A 513 -8.95 19.39 -42.27
C LYS A 513 -7.94 18.66 -43.19
N TRP A 514 -7.20 17.68 -42.69
CA TRP A 514 -6.23 16.91 -43.48
C TRP A 514 -6.69 15.47 -43.77
N LEU A 515 -7.90 15.13 -43.36
CA LEU A 515 -8.52 13.83 -43.61
C LEU A 515 -9.20 13.83 -44.98
N ASP A 516 -9.26 12.66 -45.61
CA ASP A 516 -9.90 12.44 -46.91
C ASP A 516 -9.40 13.38 -48.04
N ASN A 517 -8.15 13.85 -47.92
CA ASN A 517 -7.56 14.81 -48.83
C ASN A 517 -6.43 14.22 -49.66
N GLY A 518 -6.30 14.72 -50.89
CA GLY A 518 -5.19 14.39 -51.79
C GLY A 518 -3.83 14.80 -51.22
N LEU A 519 -2.74 14.25 -51.78
CA LEU A 519 -1.38 14.40 -51.23
C LEU A 519 -0.62 15.63 -51.76
N ASP A 520 -1.32 16.63 -52.28
CA ASP A 520 -0.71 17.84 -52.83
C ASP A 520 0.15 18.56 -51.78
N GLY A 521 1.43 18.79 -52.14
CA GLY A 521 2.40 19.46 -51.28
C GLY A 521 3.07 18.58 -50.22
N VAL A 522 2.83 17.26 -50.20
CA VAL A 522 3.55 16.32 -49.33
C VAL A 522 4.92 15.98 -49.94
N THR A 523 5.99 16.15 -49.18
CA THR A 523 7.36 15.88 -49.64
C THR A 523 7.72 14.39 -49.55
N GLU A 524 8.69 13.94 -50.35
CA GLU A 524 9.16 12.55 -50.33
C GLU A 524 9.74 12.11 -48.97
N LYS A 525 10.32 13.05 -48.20
CA LYS A 525 10.79 12.80 -46.83
C LYS A 525 9.62 12.47 -45.88
N GLN A 526 8.50 13.16 -46.00
CA GLN A 526 7.29 12.92 -45.21
C GLN A 526 6.65 11.56 -45.57
N LEU A 527 6.66 11.19 -46.85
CA LEU A 527 6.20 9.87 -47.30
C LEU A 527 7.10 8.74 -46.80
N SER A 528 8.41 8.95 -46.75
CA SER A 528 9.36 7.98 -46.20
C SER A 528 9.14 7.75 -44.69
N GLN A 529 8.83 8.80 -43.94
CA GLN A 529 8.47 8.71 -42.52
C GLN A 529 7.12 7.98 -42.31
N LEU A 530 6.16 8.23 -43.20
CA LEU A 530 4.89 7.51 -43.21
C LEU A 530 5.10 6.00 -43.45
N ASN A 531 5.99 5.63 -44.38
CA ASN A 531 6.31 4.22 -44.66
C ASN A 531 6.80 3.47 -43.41
N LYS A 532 7.71 4.09 -42.63
CA LYS A 532 8.18 3.52 -41.37
C LYS A 532 7.04 3.29 -40.38
N THR A 533 6.19 4.30 -40.20
CA THR A 533 5.03 4.24 -39.28
C THR A 533 4.01 3.19 -39.72
N TYR A 534 3.81 3.06 -41.03
CA TYR A 534 2.90 2.09 -41.63
C TYR A 534 3.28 0.64 -41.24
N TRP A 535 4.55 0.25 -41.44
CA TRP A 535 5.00 -1.11 -41.13
C TRP A 535 5.19 -1.37 -39.63
N GLU A 536 5.91 -0.49 -38.93
CA GLU A 536 6.29 -0.72 -37.53
C GLU A 536 5.13 -0.56 -36.55
N THR A 537 4.11 0.25 -36.90
CA THR A 537 3.00 0.54 -36.00
C THR A 537 1.69 -0.05 -36.47
N TYR A 538 1.29 0.18 -37.71
CA TYR A 538 -0.06 -0.19 -38.15
C TYR A 538 -0.14 -1.65 -38.59
N VAL A 539 0.76 -2.11 -39.46
CA VAL A 539 0.79 -3.53 -39.88
C VAL A 539 1.14 -4.45 -38.71
N ALA A 540 2.03 -4.02 -37.81
CA ALA A 540 2.40 -4.80 -36.64
C ALA A 540 1.27 -4.97 -35.59
N LYS A 541 0.30 -4.05 -35.54
CA LYS A 541 -0.72 -4.00 -34.46
C LYS A 541 -2.15 -4.25 -34.92
N TYR A 542 -2.48 -3.96 -36.18
CA TYR A 542 -3.86 -3.95 -36.67
C TYR A 542 -3.99 -4.76 -37.96
N ALA A 543 -5.09 -5.50 -38.06
CA ALA A 543 -5.38 -6.28 -39.25
C ALA A 543 -5.75 -5.37 -40.42
N VAL A 544 -5.22 -5.67 -41.60
CA VAL A 544 -5.62 -5.00 -42.84
C VAL A 544 -6.82 -5.74 -43.44
N VAL A 545 -7.98 -5.11 -43.39
CA VAL A 545 -9.27 -5.74 -43.69
C VAL A 545 -9.78 -5.49 -45.10
N GLY A 546 -9.19 -4.54 -45.83
CA GLY A 546 -9.61 -4.26 -47.20
C GLY A 546 -8.85 -3.14 -47.90
N LYS A 547 -9.37 -2.78 -49.07
CA LYS A 547 -8.91 -1.65 -49.90
C LYS A 547 -9.93 -0.52 -49.84
N LEU A 548 -9.44 0.72 -49.90
CA LEU A 548 -10.25 1.92 -49.95
C LEU A 548 -10.85 2.07 -51.35
N LEU A 549 -12.16 2.31 -51.42
CA LEU A 549 -12.91 2.38 -52.68
C LEU A 549 -12.47 3.55 -53.57
N ASP A 550 -12.50 4.77 -53.01
CA ASP A 550 -12.27 6.02 -53.73
C ASP A 550 -11.19 6.86 -53.01
N PRO A 551 -9.90 6.47 -53.11
CA PRO A 551 -8.82 7.26 -52.53
C PRO A 551 -8.65 8.59 -53.29
N PRO A 552 -8.37 9.71 -52.60
CA PRO A 552 -8.18 11.03 -53.23
C PRO A 552 -6.81 11.19 -53.95
N TYR A 553 -6.09 10.09 -54.13
CA TYR A 553 -4.81 9.97 -54.82
C TYR A 553 -4.72 8.57 -55.44
N ASP A 554 -3.82 8.38 -56.40
CA ASP A 554 -3.56 7.06 -56.98
C ASP A 554 -2.70 6.21 -56.02
N PRO A 555 -3.24 5.11 -55.44
CA PRO A 555 -2.51 4.28 -54.48
C PRO A 555 -1.32 3.54 -55.11
N SER A 556 -1.35 3.29 -56.42
CA SER A 556 -0.29 2.55 -57.12
C SER A 556 1.05 3.26 -57.09
N GLN A 557 1.05 4.59 -56.94
CA GLN A 557 2.25 5.40 -56.76
C GLN A 557 3.06 5.05 -55.50
N PHE A 558 2.44 4.34 -54.55
CA PHE A 558 3.04 3.94 -53.28
C PHE A 558 3.41 2.46 -53.24
N ASP A 559 3.27 1.73 -54.35
CA ASP A 559 3.63 0.31 -54.43
C ASP A 559 5.08 0.05 -54.00
N ARG A 560 5.98 1.01 -54.28
CA ARG A 560 7.38 1.00 -53.83
C ARG A 560 7.57 0.97 -52.31
N PHE A 561 6.61 1.46 -51.55
CA PHE A 561 6.71 1.59 -50.09
C PHE A 561 5.98 0.46 -49.36
N VAL A 562 4.82 0.07 -49.88
CA VAL A 562 3.86 -0.76 -49.15
C VAL A 562 3.42 -2.01 -49.93
N GLY A 563 4.04 -2.28 -51.08
CA GLY A 563 3.75 -3.39 -51.98
C GLY A 563 2.60 -3.10 -52.96
N SER A 564 2.48 -3.93 -54.00
CA SER A 564 1.48 -3.78 -55.08
C SER A 564 0.05 -3.59 -54.54
N TYR A 565 -0.57 -2.47 -54.89
CA TYR A 565 -1.95 -2.20 -54.55
C TYR A 565 -2.91 -3.11 -55.30
N ALA A 566 -2.57 -3.50 -56.54
CA ALA A 566 -3.38 -4.42 -57.35
C ALA A 566 -3.43 -5.83 -56.73
N ASP A 567 -2.29 -6.35 -56.30
CA ASP A 567 -2.14 -7.73 -55.81
C ASP A 567 -2.38 -7.89 -54.30
N PHE A 568 -2.67 -6.79 -53.60
CA PHE A 568 -2.91 -6.83 -52.16
C PHE A 568 -4.10 -7.72 -51.78
N GLN A 569 -3.85 -8.71 -50.91
CA GLN A 569 -4.84 -9.55 -50.26
C GLN A 569 -5.03 -9.14 -48.79
N PRO A 570 -6.26 -9.09 -48.26
CA PRO A 570 -6.49 -8.87 -46.84
C PRO A 570 -5.82 -9.98 -46.04
N VAL A 571 -5.00 -9.61 -45.07
CA VAL A 571 -4.33 -10.56 -44.18
C VAL A 571 -5.12 -10.60 -42.88
N PRO A 572 -5.75 -11.73 -42.51
CA PRO A 572 -6.32 -11.88 -41.18
C PRO A 572 -5.18 -11.77 -40.14
N ALA A 573 -5.44 -11.12 -39.02
CA ALA A 573 -4.44 -10.88 -37.97
C ALA A 573 -3.59 -12.13 -37.74
N GLN A 574 -2.30 -12.08 -38.08
CA GLN A 574 -1.40 -13.19 -37.74
C GLN A 574 -1.43 -13.36 -36.23
N ALA A 575 -1.74 -14.59 -35.80
CA ALA A 575 -1.64 -15.04 -34.41
C ALA A 575 -0.15 -15.13 -34.02
N ASN A 576 0.55 -14.00 -34.05
CA ASN A 576 1.83 -13.89 -33.39
C ASN A 576 1.54 -13.78 -31.90
N GLY A 577 1.80 -14.88 -31.20
CA GLY A 577 1.83 -14.93 -29.75
C GLY A 577 2.87 -13.94 -29.23
N THR A 578 2.45 -12.71 -29.00
CA THR A 578 3.19 -11.74 -28.21
C THR A 578 2.22 -11.15 -27.21
N LYS A 579 2.60 -11.35 -25.95
CA LYS A 579 1.99 -10.80 -24.74
C LYS A 579 1.41 -9.41 -25.04
N ALA A 580 0.10 -9.26 -24.85
CA ALA A 580 -0.55 -7.97 -24.83
C ALA A 580 0.23 -7.06 -23.87
N ALA A 581 1.03 -6.15 -24.44
CA ALA A 581 1.64 -5.09 -23.69
C ALA A 581 0.50 -4.26 -23.13
N LYS A 582 0.31 -4.34 -21.81
CA LYS A 582 -0.68 -3.50 -21.10
C LYS A 582 -0.50 -2.06 -21.55
N PRO A 583 -1.57 -1.37 -21.96
CA PRO A 583 -1.43 0.01 -22.38
C PRO A 583 -0.91 0.84 -21.21
N VAL A 584 0.27 1.43 -21.41
CA VAL A 584 0.85 2.40 -20.50
C VAL A 584 0.01 3.66 -20.63
N ARG A 585 -1.08 3.72 -19.86
CA ARG A 585 -1.91 4.91 -19.67
C ARG A 585 -0.98 6.07 -19.29
N GLN A 586 -0.67 6.98 -20.22
CA GLN A 586 0.05 8.21 -19.88
C GLN A 586 -0.90 9.04 -19.01
N SER A 587 -0.69 8.94 -17.70
CA SER A 587 -1.38 9.80 -16.76
C SER A 587 -0.97 11.24 -17.04
N LYS A 588 -1.94 12.12 -17.24
CA LYS A 588 -1.72 13.57 -17.22
C LYS A 588 -1.36 14.10 -15.81
N CYS A 589 -1.24 13.21 -14.81
CA CYS A 589 -0.91 13.56 -13.44
C CYS A 589 0.61 13.53 -13.22
N PRO A 590 1.24 14.61 -12.72
CA PRO A 590 2.69 14.72 -12.55
C PRO A 590 3.27 13.64 -11.63
N VAL A 591 2.50 13.17 -10.64
CA VAL A 591 2.90 12.14 -9.67
C VAL A 591 3.15 10.77 -10.31
N THR A 592 2.38 10.40 -11.32
CA THR A 592 2.53 9.12 -12.02
C THR A 592 3.60 9.15 -13.12
N ARG A 593 4.02 10.34 -13.57
CA ARG A 593 5.23 10.51 -14.38
C ARG A 593 6.48 10.37 -13.50
N ALA A 594 6.45 10.95 -12.29
CA ALA A 594 7.52 10.77 -11.29
C ALA A 594 7.65 9.30 -10.85
N ALA A 595 6.55 8.61 -10.54
CA ALA A 595 6.57 7.19 -10.18
C ALA A 595 7.11 6.28 -11.30
N ARG A 596 6.87 6.62 -12.57
CA ARG A 596 7.37 5.86 -13.73
C ARG A 596 8.85 6.14 -14.01
N ALA A 597 9.31 7.37 -13.78
CA ALA A 597 10.73 7.72 -13.83
C ALA A 597 11.51 6.98 -12.74
N ILE A 598 10.97 6.93 -11.51
CA ILE A 598 11.56 6.15 -10.40
C ILE A 598 11.57 4.65 -10.73
N GLY A 599 10.49 4.11 -11.32
CA GLY A 599 10.44 2.71 -11.75
C GLY A 599 11.46 2.34 -12.84
N GLY A 600 11.77 3.25 -13.76
CA GLY A 600 12.83 3.06 -14.76
C GLY A 600 14.23 3.05 -14.14
N ILE A 601 14.49 3.97 -13.21
CA ILE A 601 15.77 4.03 -12.47
C ILE A 601 15.98 2.76 -11.62
N ILE A 602 14.91 2.22 -11.02
CA ILE A 602 14.97 0.97 -10.25
C ILE A 602 15.25 -0.24 -11.15
N ALA A 603 14.68 -0.29 -12.37
CA ALA A 603 14.93 -1.38 -13.31
C ALA A 603 16.39 -1.43 -13.80
N ASP A 604 17.03 -0.26 -13.94
CA ASP A 604 18.44 -0.15 -14.30
C ASP A 604 19.42 -0.46 -13.14
N LEU A 605 18.92 -0.51 -11.90
CA LEU A 605 19.68 -0.86 -10.69
C LEU A 605 19.65 -2.36 -10.33
N ILE A 606 18.90 -3.18 -11.07
CA ILE A 606 18.88 -4.65 -10.88
C ILE A 606 20.19 -5.23 -11.44
N PRO A 607 20.98 -5.98 -10.65
CA PRO A 607 22.20 -6.60 -11.15
C PRO A 607 21.92 -7.50 -12.35
N ARG A 608 22.65 -7.29 -13.45
CA ARG A 608 22.55 -8.11 -14.68
C ARG A 608 22.79 -9.60 -14.45
N GLN A 609 23.35 -9.99 -13.31
CA GLN A 609 23.58 -11.39 -12.93
C GLN A 609 22.29 -12.15 -12.55
N LEU A 610 21.18 -11.46 -12.23
CA LEU A 610 19.87 -12.09 -11.97
C LEU A 610 19.07 -12.40 -13.24
N LEU A 611 19.47 -11.84 -14.38
CA LEU A 611 18.93 -12.18 -15.69
C LEU A 611 19.92 -13.15 -16.31
N GLY A 612 19.73 -14.44 -16.02
CA GLY A 612 20.63 -15.51 -16.43
C GLY A 612 21.16 -15.33 -17.86
N SER A 613 22.49 -15.42 -17.98
CA SER A 613 23.18 -15.45 -19.24
C SER A 613 22.75 -16.68 -20.04
N GLY A 614 21.99 -16.44 -21.11
CA GLY A 614 21.85 -17.29 -22.28
C GLY A 614 22.26 -16.50 -23.51
#